data_AF-A0A7V8VQP2-F1
#
_entry.id   AF-A0A7V8VQP2-F1
#
_cell.length_a   1.000
_cell.length_b   1.000
_cell.length_c   1.000
_cell.angle_alpha   90.00
_cell.angle_beta   90.00
_cell.angle_gamma   90.00
#
_symmetry.space_group_name_H-M   'P 1'
#
loop_
_entity.id
_entity.type
_entity.pdbx_description
1 polymer ?
#
loop_
_entity_poly.entity_id
_entity_poly.type
_entity_poly.pdbx_seq_one_letter_code
_entity_poly.pdbx_strand_id
1 'polypeptide(L)'
;AVRVSPTQFARVHRLYGPVARTLDAPADYPVFVSQTPIVNAGAYGMERPFIILNSGTLGLLDDDELQFILGHELGHIMSGHVLYNTMMVILVMLAQRGFPVVGWAAAAILLALQEWHRKAELSSDRAGALAVQDPELGMRTMLKLAGGGRPGETNLPEFIRQADEYRQGGDLADQVFKVLNILGATHPFPVLRVAELRDWFESGEYERILRGEYKRRGEPEAPYMDDLSAAAQAYAESARGSFDQAATAARRMVDSFWTGFSRG
;
A
#
# COMPACT_ATOMS: atom_id res chain seq x y z
N ALA A 1 -23.37 -2.29 6.57
CA ALA A 1 -22.32 -2.01 7.57
C ALA A 1 -22.93 -1.32 8.78
N VAL A 2 -22.32 -1.47 9.97
CA VAL A 2 -22.77 -0.93 11.26
C VAL A 2 -21.82 0.18 11.69
N ARG A 3 -22.33 1.35 12.08
CA ARG A 3 -21.49 2.50 12.45
C ARG A 3 -20.78 2.29 13.80
N VAL A 4 -19.50 2.61 13.87
CA VAL A 4 -18.74 2.62 15.13
C VAL A 4 -19.11 3.85 15.96
N SER A 5 -19.25 3.67 17.28
CA SER A 5 -19.55 4.71 18.26
C SER A 5 -19.05 4.30 19.66
N PRO A 6 -19.09 5.17 20.68
CA PRO A 6 -18.67 4.81 22.03
C PRO A 6 -19.40 3.58 22.60
N THR A 7 -20.65 3.34 22.19
CA THR A 7 -21.51 2.23 22.69
C THR A 7 -21.70 1.11 21.66
N GLN A 8 -21.14 1.22 20.45
CA GLN A 8 -21.26 0.23 19.39
C GLN A 8 -19.90 0.04 18.72
N PHE A 9 -19.32 -1.16 18.80
CA PHE A 9 -17.90 -1.39 18.52
C PHE A 9 -16.97 -0.48 19.35
N ALA A 10 -17.24 -0.39 20.66
CA ALA A 10 -16.50 0.46 21.60
C ALA A 10 -14.98 0.23 21.56
N ARG A 11 -14.52 -1.00 21.32
CA ARG A 11 -13.10 -1.32 21.07
C ARG A 11 -12.54 -0.52 19.91
N VAL A 12 -13.16 -0.62 18.72
CA VAL A 12 -12.71 0.10 17.52
C VAL A 12 -12.75 1.60 17.75
N HIS A 13 -13.83 2.12 18.34
CA HIS A 13 -13.96 3.53 18.67
C HIS A 13 -12.81 4.04 19.56
N ARG A 14 -12.45 3.26 20.59
CA ARG A 14 -11.34 3.58 21.51
C ARG A 14 -9.99 3.58 20.81
N LEU A 15 -9.76 2.68 19.85
CA LEU A 15 -8.50 2.58 19.11
C LEU A 15 -8.37 3.67 18.04
N TYR A 16 -9.47 4.08 17.40
CA TYR A 16 -9.45 5.07 16.33
C TYR A 16 -9.12 6.49 16.84
N GLY A 17 -9.62 6.88 18.01
CA GLY A 17 -9.40 8.22 18.56
C GLY A 17 -7.91 8.61 18.71
N PRO A 18 -7.06 7.78 19.34
CA PRO A 18 -5.61 7.99 19.38
C PRO A 18 -4.98 8.11 17.99
N VAL A 19 -5.31 7.21 17.06
CA VAL A 19 -4.80 7.22 15.68
C VAL A 19 -5.11 8.55 14.99
N ALA A 20 -6.37 9.01 15.06
CA ALA A 20 -6.79 10.27 14.46
C ALA A 20 -6.08 11.49 15.07
N ARG A 21 -5.77 11.46 16.36
CA ARG A 21 -4.98 12.50 17.03
C ARG A 21 -3.51 12.46 16.63
N THR A 22 -2.90 11.27 16.60
CA THR A 22 -1.49 11.10 16.21
C THR A 22 -1.24 11.62 14.79
N LEU A 23 -2.17 11.37 13.88
CA LEU A 23 -2.07 11.84 12.50
C LEU A 23 -2.61 13.26 12.28
N ASP A 24 -3.06 13.97 13.31
CA ASP A 24 -3.64 15.33 13.20
C ASP A 24 -4.76 15.42 12.13
N ALA A 25 -5.70 14.48 12.21
CA ALA A 25 -6.84 14.42 11.30
C ALA A 25 -7.71 15.70 11.43
N PRO A 26 -8.04 16.39 10.32
CA PRO A 26 -8.80 17.64 10.36
C PRO A 26 -10.27 17.48 10.78
N ALA A 27 -10.78 16.25 10.77
CA ALA A 27 -12.16 15.92 11.06
C ALA A 27 -12.26 14.52 11.66
N ASP A 28 -13.38 14.25 12.33
CA ASP A 28 -13.74 12.91 12.77
C ASP A 28 -14.39 12.15 11.61
N TYR A 29 -13.61 11.27 10.96
CA TYR A 29 -14.10 10.48 9.84
C TYR A 29 -14.85 9.24 10.35
N PRO A 30 -16.09 9.00 9.88
CA PRO A 30 -16.86 7.86 10.35
C PRO A 30 -16.19 6.52 10.07
N VAL A 31 -16.22 5.61 11.03
CA VAL A 31 -15.81 4.21 10.85
C VAL A 31 -17.05 3.31 10.89
N PHE A 32 -17.10 2.32 10.01
CA PHE A 32 -18.16 1.32 9.95
C PHE A 32 -17.56 -0.09 9.96
N VAL A 33 -18.34 -1.06 10.43
CA VAL A 33 -17.99 -2.48 10.38
C VAL A 33 -18.93 -3.22 9.43
N SER A 34 -18.37 -3.92 8.45
CA SER A 34 -19.13 -4.77 7.52
C SER A 34 -18.94 -6.24 7.85
N GLN A 35 -20.02 -7.03 7.80
CA GLN A 35 -19.94 -8.47 8.04
C GLN A 35 -19.37 -9.17 6.80
N THR A 36 -18.24 -9.84 6.98
CA THR A 36 -17.62 -10.74 6.00
C THR A 36 -16.45 -11.49 6.67
N PRO A 37 -16.18 -12.74 6.28
CA PRO A 37 -15.01 -13.47 6.75
C PRO A 37 -13.71 -12.95 6.12
N ILE A 38 -13.78 -12.14 5.05
CA ILE A 38 -12.62 -11.61 4.35
C ILE A 38 -11.94 -10.55 5.23
N VAL A 39 -10.65 -10.74 5.49
CA VAL A 39 -9.79 -9.76 6.17
C VAL A 39 -9.52 -8.64 5.18
N ASN A 40 -10.16 -7.49 5.41
CA ASN A 40 -9.93 -6.27 4.63
C ASN A 40 -10.38 -5.01 5.40
N ALA A 41 -9.90 -3.87 4.96
CA ALA A 41 -10.37 -2.55 5.33
C ALA A 41 -10.34 -1.65 4.08
N GLY A 42 -10.98 -0.48 4.17
CA GLY A 42 -10.92 0.47 3.08
C GLY A 42 -11.48 1.83 3.44
N ALA A 43 -10.86 2.88 2.93
CA ALA A 43 -11.40 4.23 2.90
C ALA A 43 -12.22 4.48 1.63
N TYR A 44 -13.40 5.07 1.78
CA TYR A 44 -14.36 5.31 0.71
C TYR A 44 -15.05 6.67 0.85
N GLY A 45 -15.62 7.17 -0.25
CA GLY A 45 -16.42 8.40 -0.25
C GLY A 45 -15.68 9.62 -0.76
N MET A 46 -16.43 10.56 -1.34
CA MET A 46 -15.91 11.75 -2.00
C MET A 46 -15.89 12.95 -1.06
N GLU A 47 -17.03 13.63 -0.92
CA GLU A 47 -17.17 14.81 -0.05
C GLU A 47 -17.14 14.48 1.45
N ARG A 48 -17.55 13.25 1.79
CA ARG A 48 -17.63 12.76 3.17
C ARG A 48 -16.97 11.40 3.25
N PRO A 49 -15.63 11.35 3.30
CA PRO A 49 -14.92 10.09 3.34
C PRO A 49 -15.14 9.37 4.68
N PHE A 50 -15.07 8.04 4.65
CA PHE A 50 -15.30 7.16 5.78
C PHE A 50 -14.52 5.86 5.62
N ILE A 51 -14.30 5.15 6.74
CA ILE A 51 -13.56 3.89 6.77
C ILE A 51 -14.55 2.73 6.96
N ILE A 52 -14.37 1.64 6.22
CA ILE A 52 -15.02 0.36 6.48
C ILE A 52 -13.97 -0.65 6.96
N LEU A 53 -14.24 -1.30 8.08
CA LEU A 53 -13.52 -2.48 8.55
C LEU A 53 -14.38 -3.73 8.32
N ASN A 54 -13.78 -4.80 7.82
CA ASN A 54 -14.46 -6.08 7.78
C ASN A 54 -14.39 -6.80 9.13
N SER A 55 -15.42 -7.57 9.47
CA SER A 55 -15.44 -8.37 10.70
C SER A 55 -14.30 -9.40 10.76
N GLY A 56 -13.84 -9.93 9.61
CA GLY A 56 -12.67 -10.80 9.54
C GLY A 56 -11.40 -10.14 10.05
N THR A 57 -11.19 -8.86 9.73
CA THR A 57 -10.06 -8.05 10.22
C THR A 57 -10.10 -7.90 11.73
N LEU A 58 -11.27 -7.64 12.30
CA LEU A 58 -11.44 -7.52 13.76
C LEU A 58 -11.18 -8.83 14.51
N GLY A 59 -11.43 -9.97 13.86
CA GLY A 59 -11.17 -11.29 14.42
C GLY A 59 -9.71 -11.74 14.30
N LEU A 60 -8.98 -11.24 13.30
CA LEU A 60 -7.58 -11.60 13.06
C LEU A 60 -6.59 -10.73 13.84
N LEU A 61 -6.83 -9.42 13.92
CA LEU A 61 -5.85 -8.44 14.39
C LEU A 61 -6.02 -8.09 15.87
N ASP A 62 -4.88 -7.98 16.56
CA ASP A 62 -4.81 -7.43 17.93
C ASP A 62 -5.07 -5.90 17.95
N ASP A 63 -5.05 -5.27 19.13
CA ASP A 63 -5.38 -3.85 19.27
C ASP A 63 -4.37 -2.94 18.56
N ASP A 64 -3.08 -3.29 18.60
CA ASP A 64 -2.02 -2.48 18.03
C ASP A 64 -1.95 -2.64 16.51
N GLU A 65 -2.09 -3.88 16.02
CA GLU A 65 -2.21 -4.19 14.59
C GLU A 65 -3.45 -3.53 13.98
N LEU A 66 -4.56 -3.46 14.73
CA LEU A 66 -5.76 -2.77 14.28
C LEU A 66 -5.58 -1.25 14.23
N GLN A 67 -4.80 -0.66 15.14
CA GLN A 67 -4.43 0.76 15.05
C GLN A 67 -3.58 1.05 13.82
N PHE A 68 -2.65 0.15 13.46
CA PHE A 68 -1.87 0.27 12.22
C PHE A 68 -2.80 0.33 11.00
N ILE A 69 -3.79 -0.57 10.90
CA ILE A 69 -4.76 -0.56 9.79
C ILE A 69 -5.64 0.69 9.81
N LEU A 70 -6.11 1.12 10.98
CA LEU A 70 -6.87 2.37 11.07
C LEU A 70 -6.04 3.59 10.64
N GLY A 71 -4.76 3.63 10.98
CA GLY A 71 -3.83 4.69 10.56
C GLY A 71 -3.57 4.64 9.06
N HIS A 72 -3.43 3.45 8.50
CA HIS A 72 -3.30 3.22 7.06
C HIS A 72 -4.52 3.75 6.29
N GLU A 73 -5.74 3.36 6.69
CA GLU A 73 -6.97 3.82 6.03
C GLU A 73 -7.19 5.32 6.18
N LEU A 74 -6.88 5.88 7.36
CA LEU A 74 -6.91 7.32 7.57
C LEU A 74 -5.87 8.04 6.70
N GLY A 75 -4.72 7.43 6.46
CA GLY A 75 -3.70 7.91 5.52
C GLY A 75 -4.23 8.08 4.10
N HIS A 76 -5.08 7.15 3.63
CA HIS A 76 -5.77 7.30 2.34
C HIS A 76 -6.69 8.51 2.30
N ILE A 77 -7.43 8.76 3.39
CA ILE A 77 -8.31 9.93 3.50
C ILE A 77 -7.50 11.21 3.48
N MET A 78 -6.46 11.29 4.33
CA MET A 78 -5.65 12.49 4.50
C MET A 78 -4.82 12.85 3.27
N SER A 79 -4.40 11.85 2.49
CA SER A 79 -3.63 12.05 1.26
C SER A 79 -4.52 12.25 0.02
N GLY A 80 -5.84 12.32 0.20
CA GLY A 80 -6.78 12.50 -0.91
C GLY A 80 -6.89 11.29 -1.85
N HIS A 81 -6.47 10.11 -1.40
CA HIS A 81 -6.44 8.91 -2.23
C HIS A 81 -7.83 8.36 -2.55
N VAL A 82 -8.82 8.69 -1.73
CA VAL A 82 -10.15 8.08 -1.72
C VAL A 82 -10.91 8.23 -3.04
N LEU A 83 -10.75 9.38 -3.72
CA LEU A 83 -11.38 9.62 -5.03
C LEU A 83 -10.88 8.61 -6.06
N TYR A 84 -9.57 8.45 -6.17
CA TYR A 84 -8.96 7.55 -7.14
C TYR A 84 -9.20 6.07 -6.79
N ASN A 85 -9.19 5.71 -5.50
CA ASN A 85 -9.56 4.37 -5.06
C ASN A 85 -11.02 4.03 -5.44
N THR A 86 -11.94 4.98 -5.22
CA THR A 86 -13.34 4.81 -5.60
C THR A 86 -13.49 4.67 -7.13
N MET A 87 -12.80 5.50 -7.91
CA MET A 87 -12.79 5.38 -9.37
C MET A 87 -12.22 4.04 -9.86
N MET A 88 -11.12 3.58 -9.28
CA MET A 88 -10.50 2.29 -9.61
C MET A 88 -11.49 1.15 -9.42
N VAL A 89 -12.16 1.09 -8.26
CA VAL A 89 -13.16 0.06 -7.96
C VAL A 89 -14.29 0.06 -8.99
N ILE A 90 -14.81 1.23 -9.35
CA ILE A 90 -15.87 1.36 -10.36
C ILE A 90 -15.39 0.86 -11.72
N LEU A 91 -14.19 1.25 -12.14
CA LEU A 91 -13.63 0.84 -13.42
C LEU A 91 -13.39 -0.66 -13.50
N VAL A 92 -12.87 -1.29 -12.43
CA VAL A 92 -12.71 -2.74 -12.34
C VAL A 92 -14.07 -3.45 -12.41
N MET A 93 -15.08 -2.95 -11.69
CA MET A 93 -16.44 -3.50 -11.73
C MET A 93 -17.07 -3.40 -13.13
N LEU A 94 -16.82 -2.32 -13.87
CA LEU A 94 -17.30 -2.14 -15.25
C LEU A 94 -16.57 -3.09 -16.21
N ALA A 95 -15.25 -3.25 -16.06
CA ALA A 95 -14.46 -4.19 -16.85
C ALA A 95 -14.95 -5.64 -16.65
N GLN A 96 -15.19 -6.05 -15.40
CA GLN A 96 -15.72 -7.38 -15.06
C GLN A 96 -17.12 -7.65 -15.63
N ARG A 97 -17.92 -6.60 -15.89
CA ARG A 97 -19.25 -6.70 -16.51
C ARG A 97 -19.23 -6.72 -18.04
N GLY A 98 -18.05 -6.77 -18.67
CA GLY A 98 -17.90 -6.90 -20.12
C GLY A 98 -18.26 -5.63 -20.91
N PHE A 99 -18.18 -4.45 -20.28
CA PHE A 99 -18.43 -3.19 -20.99
C PHE A 99 -17.30 -2.94 -22.02
N PRO A 100 -17.60 -2.84 -23.33
CA PRO A 100 -16.59 -2.80 -24.40
C PRO A 100 -15.80 -1.48 -24.52
N VAL A 101 -16.01 -0.53 -23.60
CA VAL A 101 -15.50 0.85 -23.68
C VAL A 101 -14.05 0.98 -23.19
N VAL A 102 -13.43 -0.08 -22.67
CA VAL A 102 -12.02 -0.03 -22.29
C VAL A 102 -11.14 -0.35 -23.51
N GLY A 103 -11.04 0.59 -24.46
CA GLY A 103 -10.04 0.51 -25.54
C GLY A 103 -8.60 0.58 -25.00
N TRP A 104 -7.59 0.46 -25.87
CA TRP A 104 -6.16 0.54 -25.48
C TRP A 104 -5.80 1.79 -24.68
N ALA A 105 -6.43 2.93 -24.96
CA ALA A 105 -6.25 4.17 -24.19
C ALA A 105 -6.76 4.05 -22.75
N ALA A 106 -7.90 3.37 -22.55
CA ALA A 106 -8.43 3.11 -21.23
C ALA A 106 -7.60 2.04 -20.48
N ALA A 107 -7.02 1.06 -21.18
CA ALA A 107 -6.07 0.14 -20.58
C ALA A 107 -4.80 0.85 -20.07
N ALA A 108 -4.26 1.82 -20.81
CA ALA A 108 -3.13 2.63 -20.35
C ALA A 108 -3.47 3.48 -19.12
N ILE A 109 -4.67 4.08 -19.10
CA ILE A 109 -5.17 4.83 -17.93
C ILE A 109 -5.34 3.90 -16.73
N LEU A 110 -5.87 2.69 -16.92
CA LEU A 110 -5.99 1.70 -15.85
C LEU A 110 -4.63 1.30 -15.29
N LEU A 111 -3.64 1.02 -16.14
CA LEU A 111 -2.29 0.71 -15.71
C LEU A 111 -1.66 1.86 -14.91
N ALA A 112 -1.82 3.10 -15.38
CA ALA A 112 -1.32 4.28 -14.67
C ALA A 112 -2.03 4.47 -13.31
N LEU A 113 -3.34 4.27 -13.25
CA LEU A 113 -4.11 4.31 -12.01
C LEU A 113 -3.72 3.17 -11.06
N GLN A 114 -3.39 1.97 -11.58
CA GLN A 114 -2.94 0.84 -10.77
C GLN A 114 -1.57 1.11 -10.17
N GLU A 115 -0.65 1.70 -10.94
CA GLU A 115 0.66 2.11 -10.42
C GLU A 115 0.53 3.26 -9.41
N TRP A 116 -0.35 4.23 -9.69
CA TRP A 116 -0.66 5.27 -8.71
C TRP A 116 -1.24 4.68 -7.42
N HIS A 117 -2.16 3.73 -7.53
CA HIS A 117 -2.74 3.03 -6.38
C HIS A 117 -1.66 2.29 -5.59
N ARG A 118 -0.73 1.61 -6.26
CA ARG A 118 0.42 0.95 -5.61
C ARG A 118 1.26 1.93 -4.82
N LYS A 119 1.52 3.13 -5.33
CA LYS A 119 2.25 4.19 -4.63
C LYS A 119 1.44 4.81 -3.48
N ALA A 120 0.13 4.93 -3.64
CA ALA A 120 -0.78 5.41 -2.60
C ALA A 120 -0.71 4.51 -1.35
N GLU A 121 -0.63 3.19 -1.54
CA GLU A 121 -0.44 2.22 -0.44
C GLU A 121 0.81 2.49 0.38
N LEU A 122 1.94 2.82 -0.27
CA LEU A 122 3.21 3.08 0.43
C LEU A 122 3.11 4.33 1.32
N SER A 123 2.41 5.35 0.87
CA SER A 123 2.18 6.56 1.68
C SER A 123 1.23 6.27 2.84
N SER A 124 0.22 5.43 2.61
CA SER A 124 -0.69 4.97 3.68
C SER A 124 0.01 4.02 4.67
N ASP A 125 0.96 3.18 4.24
CA ASP A 125 1.78 2.36 5.14
C ASP A 125 2.59 3.19 6.11
N ARG A 126 3.18 4.28 5.62
CA ARG A 126 3.89 5.25 6.46
C ARG A 126 2.93 5.90 7.44
N ALA A 127 1.71 6.23 7.04
CA ALA A 127 0.69 6.75 7.95
C ALA A 127 0.31 5.73 9.04
N GLY A 128 0.14 4.45 8.67
CA GLY A 128 -0.07 3.35 9.62
C GLY A 128 1.09 3.21 10.61
N ALA A 129 2.33 3.24 10.12
CA ALA A 129 3.53 3.17 10.95
C ALA A 129 3.67 4.37 11.90
N LEU A 130 3.38 5.59 11.42
CA LEU A 130 3.37 6.80 12.26
C LEU A 130 2.26 6.80 13.31
N ALA A 131 1.11 6.18 13.02
CA ALA A 131 0.00 6.09 13.97
C ALA A 131 0.37 5.23 15.18
N VAL A 132 1.13 4.15 14.98
CA VAL A 132 1.52 3.21 16.04
C VAL A 132 2.92 3.44 16.61
N GLN A 133 3.78 4.13 15.86
CA GLN A 133 5.16 4.47 16.23
C GLN A 133 6.06 3.26 16.60
N ASP A 134 5.74 2.09 16.04
CA ASP A 134 6.50 0.84 16.18
C ASP A 134 6.77 0.27 14.78
N PRO A 135 8.01 0.39 14.28
CA PRO A 135 8.41 -0.14 12.97
C PRO A 135 8.17 -1.64 12.81
N GLU A 136 8.40 -2.43 13.87
CA GLU A 136 8.28 -3.89 13.82
C GLU A 136 6.80 -4.31 13.78
N LEU A 137 5.94 -3.61 14.52
CA LEU A 137 4.50 -3.85 14.52
C LEU A 137 3.88 -3.71 13.13
N GLY A 138 4.27 -2.70 12.36
CA GLY A 138 3.77 -2.52 10.98
C GLY A 138 4.11 -3.73 10.09
N MET A 139 5.38 -4.16 10.13
CA MET A 139 5.85 -5.32 9.36
C MET A 139 5.21 -6.65 9.84
N ARG A 140 5.03 -6.81 11.17
CA ARG A 140 4.30 -7.95 11.75
C ARG A 140 2.84 -7.99 11.30
N THR A 141 2.18 -6.83 11.25
CA THR A 141 0.81 -6.71 10.75
C THR A 141 0.73 -7.15 9.29
N MET A 142 1.66 -6.72 8.44
CA MET A 142 1.75 -7.14 7.04
C MET A 142 2.00 -8.65 6.88
N LEU A 143 2.88 -9.24 7.67
CA LEU A 143 3.08 -10.70 7.70
C LEU A 143 1.77 -11.43 8.03
N LYS A 144 1.03 -10.94 9.04
CA LYS A 144 -0.26 -11.52 9.42
C LYS A 144 -1.30 -11.39 8.30
N LEU A 145 -1.38 -10.25 7.62
CA LEU A 145 -2.24 -10.04 6.46
C LEU A 145 -1.86 -10.92 5.24
N ALA A 146 -0.58 -11.25 5.09
CA ALA A 146 -0.10 -12.17 4.05
C ALA A 146 -0.45 -13.64 4.33
N GLY A 147 -1.14 -13.93 5.44
CA GLY A 147 -1.54 -15.28 5.86
C GLY A 147 -0.65 -15.88 6.94
N GLY A 148 0.32 -15.12 7.48
CA GLY A 148 1.19 -15.54 8.57
C GLY A 148 0.73 -15.09 9.96
N GLY A 149 1.68 -14.85 10.86
CA GLY A 149 1.43 -14.22 12.17
C GLY A 149 1.00 -15.19 13.27
N ARG A 150 1.02 -16.50 13.03
CA ARG A 150 0.81 -17.52 14.07
C ARG A 150 2.11 -17.82 14.80
N PRO A 151 2.12 -17.80 16.15
CA PRO A 151 3.30 -18.17 16.92
C PRO A 151 3.80 -19.58 16.55
N GLY A 152 5.09 -19.71 16.27
CA GLY A 152 5.73 -20.99 15.94
C GLY A 152 5.58 -21.44 14.48
N GLU A 153 4.73 -20.81 13.66
CA GLU A 153 4.59 -21.13 12.23
C GLU A 153 5.34 -20.14 11.33
N THR A 154 5.43 -18.88 11.74
CA THR A 154 6.03 -17.81 10.92
C THR A 154 7.13 -17.05 11.64
N ASN A 155 8.08 -16.50 10.88
CA ASN A 155 9.23 -15.75 11.36
C ASN A 155 9.31 -14.40 10.62
N LEU A 156 9.28 -13.30 11.36
CA LEU A 156 9.30 -11.94 10.77
C LEU A 156 10.62 -11.63 10.04
N PRO A 157 11.82 -11.88 10.62
CA PRO A 157 13.07 -11.79 9.88
C PRO A 157 13.10 -12.56 8.55
N GLU A 158 12.51 -13.75 8.50
CA GLU A 158 12.42 -14.53 7.27
C GLU A 158 11.49 -13.88 6.23
N PHE A 159 10.37 -13.31 6.66
CA PHE A 159 9.47 -12.54 5.80
C PHE A 159 10.14 -11.28 5.24
N ILE A 160 10.95 -10.60 6.06
CA ILE A 160 11.75 -9.45 5.64
C ILE A 160 12.82 -9.88 4.61
N ARG A 161 13.51 -10.99 4.85
CA ARG A 161 14.48 -11.56 3.90
C ARG A 161 13.81 -11.90 2.56
N GLN A 162 12.61 -12.48 2.61
CA GLN A 162 11.80 -12.78 1.42
C GLN A 162 11.44 -11.51 0.63
N ALA A 163 11.17 -10.39 1.31
CA ALA A 163 10.91 -9.10 0.67
C ALA A 163 12.11 -8.62 -0.18
N ASP A 164 13.33 -8.77 0.35
CA ASP A 164 14.56 -8.43 -0.38
C ASP A 164 14.77 -9.32 -1.61
N GLU A 165 14.47 -10.61 -1.48
CA GLU A 165 14.55 -11.56 -2.60
C GLU A 165 13.58 -11.22 -3.72
N TYR A 166 12.33 -10.88 -3.40
CA TYR A 166 11.35 -10.46 -4.42
C TYR A 166 11.79 -9.18 -5.13
N ARG A 167 12.39 -8.22 -4.41
CA ARG A 167 12.93 -6.99 -4.99
C ARG A 167 14.06 -7.27 -5.98
N GLN A 168 14.95 -8.21 -5.67
CA GLN A 168 16.08 -8.58 -6.52
C GLN A 168 15.69 -9.53 -7.67
N GLY A 169 14.64 -10.33 -7.47
CA GLY A 169 14.22 -11.41 -8.35
C GLY A 169 13.39 -10.97 -9.58
N GLY A 170 12.88 -9.72 -9.61
CA GLY A 170 12.21 -9.07 -10.75
C GLY A 170 11.09 -9.89 -11.40
N ASP A 171 11.46 -10.83 -12.27
CA ASP A 171 10.56 -11.73 -13.02
C ASP A 171 9.61 -12.53 -12.11
N LEU A 172 10.06 -13.02 -10.96
CA LEU A 172 9.22 -13.82 -10.07
C LEU A 172 8.18 -12.96 -9.34
N ALA A 173 8.55 -11.76 -8.91
CA ALA A 173 7.63 -10.81 -8.30
C ALA A 173 6.52 -10.41 -9.30
N ASP A 174 6.90 -10.09 -10.54
CA ASP A 174 5.98 -9.73 -11.61
C ASP A 174 5.00 -10.85 -11.96
N GLN A 175 5.45 -12.11 -11.96
CA GLN A 175 4.59 -13.27 -12.19
C GLN A 175 3.59 -13.49 -11.05
N VAL A 176 4.03 -13.39 -9.80
CA VAL A 176 3.15 -13.52 -8.62
C VAL A 176 2.12 -12.38 -8.61
N PHE A 177 2.52 -11.15 -8.90
CA PHE A 177 1.60 -10.03 -9.01
C PHE A 177 0.54 -10.21 -10.08
N LYS A 178 0.92 -10.70 -11.26
CA LYS A 178 -0.03 -10.98 -12.35
C LYS A 178 -1.09 -11.99 -11.90
N VAL A 179 -0.69 -13.05 -11.20
CA VAL A 179 -1.61 -14.05 -10.66
C VAL A 179 -2.55 -13.43 -9.61
N LEU A 180 -2.04 -12.63 -8.68
CA LEU A 180 -2.87 -12.06 -7.62
C LEU A 180 -3.86 -10.99 -8.13
N ASN A 181 -3.48 -10.20 -9.13
CA ASN A 181 -4.40 -9.28 -9.80
C ASN A 181 -5.55 -10.04 -10.48
N ILE A 182 -5.27 -11.20 -11.09
CA ILE A 182 -6.31 -12.08 -11.65
C ILE A 182 -7.24 -12.59 -10.54
N LEU A 183 -6.72 -12.85 -9.35
CA LEU A 183 -7.49 -13.33 -8.19
C LEU A 183 -8.24 -12.22 -7.42
N GLY A 184 -8.16 -10.96 -7.88
CA GLY A 184 -8.91 -9.85 -7.27
C GLY A 184 -8.31 -9.31 -5.97
N ALA A 185 -6.99 -9.40 -5.80
CA ALA A 185 -6.30 -8.73 -4.70
C ALA A 185 -6.59 -7.21 -4.72
N THR A 186 -6.93 -6.66 -3.55
CA THR A 186 -7.31 -5.25 -3.41
C THR A 186 -6.12 -4.33 -3.18
N HIS A 187 -4.99 -4.89 -2.74
CA HIS A 187 -3.75 -4.18 -2.46
C HIS A 187 -2.54 -4.97 -3.00
N PRO A 188 -1.39 -4.32 -3.24
CA PRO A 188 -0.13 -5.00 -3.54
C PRO A 188 0.27 -5.98 -2.44
N PHE A 189 1.01 -7.03 -2.80
CA PHE A 189 1.37 -8.10 -1.88
C PHE A 189 2.14 -7.54 -0.67
N PRO A 190 1.72 -7.84 0.58
CA PRO A 190 2.32 -7.21 1.77
C PRO A 190 3.83 -7.38 1.87
N VAL A 191 4.39 -8.48 1.36
CA VAL A 191 5.85 -8.73 1.37
C VAL A 191 6.63 -7.60 0.67
N LEU A 192 6.10 -7.03 -0.41
CA LEU A 192 6.80 -5.99 -1.16
C LEU A 192 6.65 -4.61 -0.53
N ARG A 193 5.56 -4.40 0.21
CA ARG A 193 5.34 -3.20 1.01
C ARG A 193 6.28 -3.17 2.23
N VAL A 194 6.61 -4.33 2.80
CA VAL A 194 7.60 -4.44 3.89
C VAL A 194 8.97 -3.92 3.46
N ALA A 195 9.45 -4.25 2.26
CA ALA A 195 10.75 -3.74 1.78
C ALA A 195 10.76 -2.21 1.71
N GLU A 196 9.74 -1.61 1.09
CA GLU A 196 9.61 -0.16 0.94
C GLU A 196 9.47 0.57 2.29
N LEU A 197 8.74 -0.03 3.23
CA LEU A 197 8.59 0.52 4.57
C LEU A 197 9.90 0.44 5.36
N ARG A 198 10.67 -0.66 5.21
CA ARG A 198 11.99 -0.83 5.82
C ARG A 198 12.99 0.17 5.27
N ASP A 199 13.05 0.34 3.94
CA ASP A 199 13.93 1.33 3.30
C ASP A 199 13.63 2.75 3.84
N TRP A 200 12.36 3.07 4.09
CA TRP A 200 11.97 4.35 4.68
C TRP A 200 12.44 4.50 6.14
N PHE A 201 12.36 3.46 6.97
CA PHE A 201 12.95 3.46 8.31
C PHE A 201 14.48 3.63 8.26
N GLU A 202 15.15 2.85 7.41
CA GLU A 202 16.62 2.87 7.28
C GLU A 202 17.16 4.20 6.72
N SER A 203 16.34 4.90 5.93
CA SER A 203 16.69 6.24 5.42
C SER A 203 16.75 7.33 6.50
N GLY A 204 16.19 7.07 7.69
CA GLY A 204 16.10 8.05 8.79
C GLY A 204 14.99 9.09 8.63
N GLU A 205 14.19 9.01 7.57
CA GLU A 205 13.05 9.90 7.31
C GLU A 205 11.93 9.73 8.34
N TYR A 206 11.71 8.50 8.81
CA TYR A 206 10.74 8.21 9.88
C TYR A 206 11.12 8.93 11.18
N GLU A 207 12.38 8.80 11.60
CA GLU A 207 12.95 9.41 12.80
C GLU A 207 12.94 10.94 12.68
N ARG A 208 13.21 11.46 11.49
CA ARG A 208 13.11 12.89 11.18
C ARG A 208 11.70 13.40 11.44
N ILE A 209 10.68 12.69 10.98
CA ILE A 209 9.27 13.05 11.23
C ILE A 209 8.96 12.98 12.73
N LEU A 210 9.40 11.94 13.44
CA LEU A 210 9.18 11.82 14.89
C LEU A 210 9.84 12.95 15.70
N ARG A 211 10.98 13.49 15.23
CA ARG A 211 11.62 14.67 15.83
C ARG A 211 10.90 15.98 15.53
N GLY A 212 9.82 15.97 14.75
CA GLY A 212 9.06 17.16 14.37
C GLY A 212 9.64 17.90 13.17
N GLU A 213 10.58 17.30 12.45
CA GLU A 213 11.22 17.87 11.26
C GLU A 213 10.40 17.53 10.00
N TYR A 214 9.17 18.03 9.95
CA TYR A 214 8.28 17.89 8.81
C TYR A 214 7.55 19.20 8.54
N LYS A 215 7.11 19.37 7.29
CA LYS A 215 6.33 20.53 6.88
C LYS A 215 4.98 20.54 7.59
N ARG A 216 4.62 21.69 8.16
CA ARG A 216 3.36 21.84 8.91
C ARG A 216 2.26 22.43 8.04
N ARG A 217 1.01 22.12 8.39
CA ARG A 217 -0.16 22.67 7.69
C ARG A 217 -0.17 24.19 7.82
N GLY A 218 -0.31 24.90 6.70
CA GLY A 218 -0.29 26.37 6.65
C GLY A 218 1.08 26.99 6.39
N GLU A 219 2.16 26.21 6.34
CA GLU A 219 3.43 26.68 5.79
C GLU A 219 3.34 26.81 4.27
N PRO A 220 3.97 27.84 3.66
CA PRO A 220 3.93 28.04 2.21
C PRO A 220 4.35 26.79 1.45
N GLU A 221 3.67 26.49 0.34
CA GLU A 221 4.18 25.49 -0.60
C GLU A 221 5.52 25.93 -1.15
N ALA A 222 6.51 25.03 -1.10
CA ALA A 222 7.70 25.21 -1.90
C ALA A 222 7.26 25.37 -3.36
N PRO A 223 7.98 26.15 -4.18
CA PRO A 223 7.62 26.32 -5.58
C PRO A 223 7.41 24.95 -6.22
N TYR A 224 6.25 24.72 -6.84
CA TYR A 224 5.85 23.47 -7.51
C TYR A 224 6.96 22.85 -8.38
N MET A 225 7.87 23.68 -8.90
CA MET A 225 9.03 23.28 -9.70
C MET A 225 10.05 22.42 -8.92
N ASP A 226 10.24 22.64 -7.62
CA ASP A 226 11.19 21.87 -6.81
C ASP A 226 10.65 20.45 -6.56
N ASP A 227 9.36 20.33 -6.23
CA ASP A 227 8.66 19.04 -6.11
C ASP A 227 8.58 18.30 -7.45
N LEU A 228 8.38 19.02 -8.57
CA LEU A 228 8.45 18.44 -9.91
C LEU A 228 9.84 17.94 -10.24
N SER A 229 10.89 18.66 -9.82
CA SER A 229 12.27 18.26 -10.06
C SER A 229 12.65 17.04 -9.22
N ALA A 230 12.24 16.97 -7.95
CA ALA A 230 12.45 15.83 -7.08
C ALA A 230 11.63 14.61 -7.54
N ALA A 231 10.37 14.81 -7.91
CA ALA A 231 9.54 13.78 -8.53
C ALA A 231 10.13 13.33 -9.87
N ALA A 232 10.56 14.24 -10.74
CA ALA A 232 11.18 13.91 -12.02
C ALA A 232 12.51 13.17 -11.86
N GLN A 233 13.32 13.52 -10.84
CA GLN A 233 14.53 12.79 -10.50
C GLN A 233 14.20 11.37 -10.01
N ALA A 234 13.25 11.22 -9.08
CA ALA A 234 12.79 9.92 -8.61
C ALA A 234 12.17 9.06 -9.75
N TYR A 235 11.40 9.68 -10.65
CA TYR A 235 10.87 9.03 -11.84
C TYR A 235 11.97 8.68 -12.85
N ALA A 236 12.98 9.53 -13.03
CA ALA A 236 14.12 9.26 -13.91
C ALA A 236 15.03 8.16 -13.37
N GLU A 237 15.24 8.09 -12.06
CA GLU A 237 15.97 7.01 -11.38
C GLU A 237 15.20 5.69 -11.48
N SER A 238 13.89 5.72 -11.21
CA SER A 238 13.01 4.56 -11.38
C SER A 238 12.97 4.09 -12.85
N ALA A 239 12.84 5.00 -13.81
CA ALA A 239 12.85 4.68 -15.24
C ALA A 239 14.21 4.12 -15.68
N ARG A 240 15.33 4.72 -15.26
CA ARG A 240 16.68 4.18 -15.53
C ARG A 240 16.83 2.76 -14.96
N GLY A 241 16.37 2.53 -13.74
CA GLY A 241 16.35 1.19 -13.14
C GLY A 241 15.54 0.18 -13.96
N SER A 242 14.35 0.55 -14.43
CA SER A 242 13.53 -0.30 -15.31
C SER A 242 14.15 -0.53 -16.69
N PHE A 243 14.77 0.50 -17.29
CA PHE A 243 15.47 0.37 -18.58
C PHE A 243 16.72 -0.51 -18.48
N ASP A 244 17.50 -0.38 -17.41
CA ASP A 244 18.68 -1.20 -17.17
C ASP A 244 18.29 -2.66 -16.92
N GLN A 245 17.19 -2.90 -16.19
CA GLN A 245 16.64 -4.25 -16.02
C GLN A 245 16.17 -4.85 -17.35
N ALA A 246 15.46 -4.10 -18.18
CA ALA A 246 15.01 -4.54 -19.50
C ALA A 246 16.18 -4.81 -20.46
N ALA A 247 17.20 -3.94 -20.48
CA ALA A 247 18.41 -4.12 -21.27
C ALA A 247 19.22 -5.35 -20.80
N THR A 248 19.29 -5.58 -19.49
CA THR A 248 19.94 -6.76 -18.91
C THR A 248 19.20 -8.05 -19.25
N ALA A 249 17.86 -8.04 -19.19
CA ALA A 249 17.03 -9.18 -19.59
C ALA A 249 17.20 -9.50 -21.08
N ALA A 250 17.21 -8.48 -21.95
CA ALA A 250 17.44 -8.65 -23.38
C ALA A 250 18.83 -9.23 -23.69
N ARG A 251 19.89 -8.76 -23.01
CA ARG A 251 21.24 -9.31 -23.15
C ARG A 251 21.31 -10.78 -22.73
N ARG A 252 20.71 -11.13 -21.58
CA ARG A 252 20.63 -12.53 -21.10
C ARG A 252 19.89 -13.45 -22.07
N MET A 253 18.84 -12.95 -22.71
CA MET A 253 18.07 -13.69 -23.71
C MET A 253 18.88 -13.91 -25.01
N VAL A 254 19.66 -12.92 -25.44
CA VAL A 254 20.57 -13.06 -26.58
C VAL A 254 21.69 -14.04 -26.27
N ASP A 255 22.32 -13.95 -25.09
CA ASP A 255 23.41 -14.83 -24.67
C ASP A 255 22.95 -16.29 -24.50
N SER A 256 21.74 -16.53 -23.98
CA SER A 256 21.17 -17.88 -23.89
C SER A 256 20.85 -18.47 -25.27
N PHE A 257 20.44 -17.63 -26.23
CA PHE A 257 20.19 -18.04 -27.61
C PHE A 257 21.49 -18.46 -28.33
N TRP A 258 22.59 -17.73 -28.14
CA TRP A 258 23.90 -18.04 -28.74
C TRP A 258 24.59 -19.24 -28.08
N THR A 259 24.48 -19.38 -26.75
CA THR A 259 25.03 -20.54 -26.04
C THR A 259 24.30 -21.84 -26.38
N GLY A 260 22.98 -21.78 -26.63
CA GLY A 260 22.19 -22.90 -27.13
C GLY A 260 22.56 -23.35 -28.56
N PHE A 261 22.98 -22.42 -29.42
CA PHE A 261 23.40 -22.72 -30.79
C PHE A 261 24.82 -23.30 -30.87
N SER A 262 25.69 -23.00 -29.89
CA SER A 262 27.07 -23.51 -29.83
C SER A 262 27.21 -24.94 -29.27
N ARG A 263 26.11 -25.57 -28.85
CA ARG A 263 26.05 -26.95 -28.32
C ARG A 263 25.13 -27.88 -29.14
N GLY A 264 24.67 -27.46 -30.31
CA GLY A 264 23.85 -28.24 -31.24
C GLY A 264 24.65 -28.76 -32.44
#